data_AF-A0A961AKP0-F1
#
_entry.id   AF-A0A961AKP0-F1
#
_cell.length_a   1.000
_cell.length_b   1.000
_cell.length_c   1.000
_cell.angle_alpha   90.00
_cell.angle_beta   90.00
_cell.angle_gamma   90.00
#
_symmetry.space_group_name_H-M   'P 1'
#
loop_
_entity.id
_entity.type
_entity.pdbx_description
1 polymer ?
#
loop_
_entity_poly.entity_id
_entity_poly.type
_entity_poly.pdbx_seq_one_letter_code
_entity_poly.pdbx_strand_id
1 'polypeptide(L)'
;MTSRALFLILFLLAGLSPRAEAQLAVYQLEFKPTGESINYRSYESGYYVAPMTGGTGSLVLMLTTGGVKRYFTYDNFGELFVAVSGDQRKVVLTATAANTVSTTTFFAIGDADERYRVETRAAESQVHLARKLQGYSVSADSERDLPFSSGSTLDLGVAGAAHLTATFDEGRTSATNRESRTVAAEITEIETFLRERGFVDGLAGTASAGGGTTGGGTTTPSR
;
A
#
# COMPACT_ATOMS: atom_id res chain seq x y z
N MET A 1 14.80 -63.42 -1.08
CA MET A 1 15.82 -62.53 -1.65
C MET A 1 15.12 -61.32 -2.24
N THR A 2 15.53 -60.13 -1.79
CA THR A 2 15.47 -58.82 -2.48
C THR A 2 14.17 -58.37 -3.17
N SER A 3 13.31 -57.62 -2.46
CA SER A 3 12.54 -56.52 -3.05
C SER A 3 11.83 -55.71 -1.95
N ARG A 4 12.54 -54.78 -1.28
CA ARG A 4 11.92 -53.89 -0.27
C ARG A 4 12.57 -52.50 -0.12
N ALA A 5 13.43 -52.09 -1.06
CA ALA A 5 14.21 -50.85 -0.93
C ALA A 5 13.96 -49.84 -2.07
N LEU A 6 12.77 -49.84 -2.69
CA LEU A 6 12.49 -49.00 -3.86
C LEU A 6 11.11 -48.33 -3.78
N PHE A 7 10.76 -47.71 -2.65
CA PHE A 7 9.49 -46.96 -2.55
C PHE A 7 9.55 -45.77 -1.58
N LEU A 8 10.74 -45.18 -1.37
CA LEU A 8 10.91 -44.08 -0.40
C LEU A 8 11.68 -42.85 -0.92
N ILE A 9 11.82 -42.69 -2.24
CA ILE A 9 12.50 -41.53 -2.84
C ILE A 9 11.53 -40.63 -3.65
N LEU A 10 10.30 -41.07 -3.93
CA LEU A 10 9.36 -40.31 -4.77
C LEU A 10 8.46 -39.32 -4.02
N PHE A 11 8.58 -39.19 -2.69
CA PHE A 11 7.75 -38.26 -1.90
C PHE A 11 8.48 -37.00 -1.42
N LEU A 12 9.78 -36.86 -1.71
CA LEU A 12 10.58 -35.70 -1.27
C LEU A 12 10.72 -34.59 -2.33
N LEU A 13 10.11 -34.76 -3.51
CA LEU A 13 10.14 -33.78 -4.62
C LEU A 13 8.85 -32.97 -4.80
N ALA A 14 7.83 -33.19 -3.95
CA ALA A 14 6.56 -32.47 -4.03
C ALA A 14 6.54 -31.11 -3.28
N GLY A 15 7.66 -30.71 -2.65
CA GLY A 15 7.72 -29.54 -1.76
C GLY A 15 8.29 -28.25 -2.35
N LEU A 16 8.84 -28.27 -3.57
CA LEU A 16 9.39 -27.08 -4.22
C LEU A 16 8.59 -26.76 -5.48
N SER A 17 7.32 -26.38 -5.32
CA SER A 17 6.70 -25.57 -6.37
C SER A 17 7.40 -24.22 -6.34
N PRO A 18 8.14 -23.81 -7.39
CA PRO A 18 8.53 -22.42 -7.49
C PRO A 18 7.23 -21.61 -7.48
N ARG A 19 7.03 -20.79 -6.45
CA ARG A 19 6.02 -19.74 -6.52
C ARG A 19 6.43 -18.91 -7.72
N ALA A 20 5.63 -18.93 -8.78
CA ALA A 20 5.80 -17.95 -9.84
C ALA A 20 5.65 -16.59 -9.16
N GLU A 21 6.76 -15.87 -8.99
CA GLU A 21 6.72 -14.54 -8.44
C GLU A 21 5.91 -13.69 -9.41
N ALA A 22 4.78 -13.20 -8.91
CA ALA A 22 3.89 -12.37 -9.71
C ALA A 22 4.67 -11.13 -10.13
N GLN A 23 4.64 -10.84 -11.43
CA GLN A 23 5.23 -9.62 -11.96
C GLN A 23 4.51 -8.43 -11.33
N LEU A 24 5.26 -7.41 -10.96
CA LEU A 24 4.76 -6.25 -10.24
C LEU A 24 4.62 -5.05 -11.18
N ALA A 25 3.57 -4.26 -10.96
CA ALA A 25 3.41 -2.91 -11.49
C ALA A 25 3.71 -1.92 -10.37
N VAL A 26 4.52 -0.92 -10.67
CA VAL A 26 4.77 0.19 -9.75
C VAL A 26 4.22 1.47 -10.35
N TYR A 27 3.35 2.14 -9.59
CA TYR A 27 2.78 3.43 -9.93
C TYR A 27 3.32 4.51 -8.99
N GLN A 28 3.82 5.60 -9.55
CA GLN A 28 4.09 6.82 -8.81
C GLN A 28 2.79 7.61 -8.65
N LEU A 29 2.48 8.01 -7.42
CA LEU A 29 1.27 8.74 -7.08
C LEU A 29 1.58 10.23 -6.91
N GLU A 30 0.66 11.06 -7.37
CA GLU A 30 0.63 12.50 -7.17
C GLU A 30 -0.76 12.90 -6.68
N PHE A 31 -0.79 13.76 -5.67
CA PHE A 31 -2.03 14.25 -5.06
C PHE A 31 -2.08 15.77 -5.18
N LYS A 32 -3.19 16.29 -5.71
CA LYS A 32 -3.45 17.74 -5.79
C LYS A 32 -4.72 18.07 -5.04
N PRO A 33 -4.67 18.76 -3.88
CA PRO A 33 -5.86 19.22 -3.18
C PRO A 33 -6.86 19.88 -4.12
N THR A 34 -8.14 19.61 -3.93
CA THR A 34 -9.22 20.16 -4.75
C THR A 34 -10.48 20.39 -3.93
N GLY A 35 -11.25 21.40 -4.31
CA GLY A 35 -12.46 21.81 -3.60
C GLY A 35 -12.19 22.45 -2.23
N GLU A 36 -13.26 22.62 -1.46
CA GLU A 36 -13.19 23.07 -0.08
C GLU A 36 -12.73 21.94 0.84
N SER A 37 -12.03 22.30 1.92
CA SER A 37 -11.53 21.31 2.87
C SER A 37 -11.48 21.88 4.29
N ILE A 38 -11.75 21.01 5.26
CA ILE A 38 -11.76 21.31 6.69
C ILE A 38 -10.82 20.31 7.36
N ASN A 39 -9.78 20.81 8.02
CA ASN A 39 -8.75 20.01 8.71
C ASN A 39 -8.13 18.87 7.87
N TYR A 40 -8.26 18.94 6.55
CA TYR A 40 -7.73 17.97 5.61
C TYR A 40 -6.30 18.34 5.23
N ARG A 41 -5.42 17.36 5.29
CA ARG A 41 -4.06 17.46 4.79
C ARG A 41 -3.86 16.33 3.80
N SER A 42 -3.82 16.66 2.50
CA SER A 42 -3.51 15.67 1.49
C SER A 42 -2.05 15.22 1.64
N TYR A 43 -1.79 13.97 1.26
CA TYR A 43 -0.44 13.57 0.89
C TYR A 43 0.04 14.39 -0.31
N GLU A 44 1.35 14.41 -0.55
CA GLU A 44 1.96 15.12 -1.67
C GLU A 44 2.17 14.17 -2.86
N SER A 45 2.69 12.99 -2.55
CA SER A 45 3.02 11.96 -3.51
C SER A 45 3.04 10.58 -2.86
N GLY A 46 3.30 9.53 -3.63
CA GLY A 46 3.45 8.19 -3.11
C GLY A 46 3.89 7.19 -4.15
N TYR A 47 3.88 5.92 -3.75
CA TYR A 47 4.02 4.77 -4.63
C TYR A 47 2.92 3.77 -4.33
N TYR A 48 2.45 3.09 -5.37
CA TYR A 48 1.57 1.94 -5.26
C TYR A 48 2.20 0.77 -6.00
N VAL A 49 2.34 -0.37 -5.32
CA VAL A 49 2.95 -1.59 -5.85
C VAL A 49 1.91 -2.70 -5.80
N ALA A 50 1.63 -3.33 -6.94
CA ALA A 50 0.65 -4.41 -7.02
C ALA A 50 1.03 -5.44 -8.10
N PRO A 51 0.48 -6.67 -8.06
CA PRO A 51 0.65 -7.62 -9.16
C PRO A 51 0.11 -7.06 -10.49
N MET A 52 0.85 -7.20 -11.59
CA MET A 52 0.44 -6.73 -12.92
C MET A 52 -0.84 -7.42 -13.42
N THR A 53 -1.08 -8.65 -12.97
CA THR A 53 -2.30 -9.42 -13.28
C THR A 53 -3.52 -8.95 -12.48
N GLY A 54 -3.35 -7.96 -11.62
CA GLY A 54 -4.33 -7.55 -10.63
C GLY A 54 -4.23 -8.32 -9.32
N GLY A 55 -4.80 -7.73 -8.27
CA GLY A 55 -4.78 -8.23 -6.89
C GLY A 55 -4.44 -7.13 -5.89
N THR A 56 -4.26 -7.55 -4.64
CA THR A 56 -3.94 -6.67 -3.52
C THR A 56 -2.57 -6.04 -3.70
N GLY A 57 -2.50 -4.72 -3.53
CA GLY A 57 -1.26 -3.96 -3.59
C GLY A 57 -0.77 -3.49 -2.22
N SER A 58 0.23 -2.62 -2.22
CA SER A 58 0.72 -1.92 -1.04
C SER A 58 1.07 -0.49 -1.40
N LEU A 59 0.92 0.40 -0.44
CA LEU A 59 0.95 1.85 -0.65
C LEU A 59 2.03 2.47 0.22
N VAL A 60 2.84 3.37 -0.36
CA VAL A 60 3.76 4.23 0.38
C VAL A 60 3.36 5.67 0.12
N LEU A 61 2.92 6.40 1.14
CA LEU A 61 2.47 7.78 1.01
C LEU A 61 3.48 8.75 1.60
N MET A 62 3.71 9.88 0.94
CA MET A 62 4.68 10.89 1.31
C MET A 62 4.00 12.20 1.70
N LEU A 63 4.47 12.80 2.78
CA LEU A 63 3.96 14.08 3.30
C LEU A 63 5.07 14.87 3.98
N THR A 64 5.15 16.17 3.71
CA THR A 64 6.03 17.08 4.43
C THR A 64 5.22 17.89 5.44
N THR A 65 5.60 17.85 6.72
CA THR A 65 4.93 18.62 7.79
C THR A 65 5.96 19.21 8.74
N GLY A 66 5.89 20.54 8.93
CA GLY A 66 6.86 21.27 9.74
C GLY A 66 8.29 21.17 9.22
N GLY A 67 8.47 21.10 7.89
CA GLY A 67 9.77 20.91 7.25
C GLY A 67 10.33 19.48 7.33
N VAL A 68 9.64 18.55 8.00
CA VAL A 68 10.05 17.15 8.11
C VAL A 68 9.33 16.32 7.05
N LYS A 69 10.11 15.67 6.19
CA LYS A 69 9.64 14.72 5.17
C LYS A 69 9.32 13.38 5.83
N ARG A 70 8.09 12.89 5.68
CA ARG A 70 7.64 11.61 6.22
C ARG A 70 7.11 10.71 5.13
N TYR A 71 7.32 9.41 5.29
CA TYR A 71 6.62 8.39 4.50
C TYR A 71 5.78 7.50 5.42
N PHE A 72 4.69 6.94 4.88
CA PHE A 72 3.77 6.05 5.59
C PHE A 72 3.52 4.83 4.71
N THR A 73 3.81 3.65 5.24
CA THR A 73 3.64 2.38 4.52
C THR A 73 2.36 1.69 4.97
N TYR A 74 1.56 1.25 4.00
CA TYR A 74 0.34 0.47 4.22
C TYR A 74 0.44 -0.82 3.40
N ASP A 75 0.73 -1.92 4.09
CA ASP A 75 0.81 -3.25 3.49
C ASP A 75 -0.58 -3.79 3.16
N ASN A 76 -0.67 -4.55 2.07
CA ASN A 76 -1.90 -5.21 1.62
C ASN A 76 -3.10 -4.24 1.52
N PHE A 77 -2.82 -3.04 1.03
CA PHE A 77 -3.75 -1.93 1.07
C PHE A 77 -4.21 -1.55 -0.34
N GLY A 78 -5.48 -1.83 -0.62
CA GLY A 78 -6.08 -1.57 -1.93
C GLY A 78 -5.91 -2.72 -2.92
N GLU A 79 -6.57 -2.56 -4.05
CA GLU A 79 -6.62 -3.54 -5.13
C GLU A 79 -6.40 -2.85 -6.48
N LEU A 80 -5.60 -3.49 -7.32
CA LEU A 80 -5.49 -3.19 -8.75
C LEU A 80 -6.25 -4.26 -9.52
N PHE A 81 -7.11 -3.89 -10.45
CA PHE A 81 -7.78 -4.86 -11.32
C PHE A 81 -8.12 -4.26 -12.68
N VAL A 82 -8.44 -5.13 -13.63
CA VAL A 82 -8.89 -4.73 -14.97
C VAL A 82 -10.39 -4.94 -15.08
N ALA A 83 -11.15 -3.86 -15.27
CA ALA A 83 -12.56 -3.89 -15.61
C ALA A 83 -12.74 -3.93 -17.13
N VAL A 84 -13.61 -4.81 -17.63
CA VAL A 84 -13.88 -4.98 -19.06
C VAL A 84 -15.37 -4.80 -19.33
N SER A 85 -15.71 -3.96 -20.31
CA SER A 85 -17.07 -3.75 -20.79
C SER A 85 -17.08 -3.59 -22.31
N GLY A 86 -17.52 -4.62 -23.03
CA GLY A 86 -17.39 -4.68 -24.49
C GLY A 86 -15.92 -4.61 -24.90
N ASP A 87 -15.59 -3.67 -25.78
CA ASP A 87 -14.21 -3.43 -26.24
C ASP A 87 -13.39 -2.54 -25.28
N GLN A 88 -14.03 -1.97 -24.26
CA GLN A 88 -13.34 -1.11 -23.31
C GLN A 88 -12.67 -1.94 -22.22
N ARG A 89 -11.39 -1.66 -21.97
CA ARG A 89 -10.63 -2.21 -20.85
C ARG A 89 -10.07 -1.07 -20.02
N LYS A 90 -10.40 -1.06 -18.73
CA LYS A 90 -9.94 -0.05 -17.79
C LYS A 90 -9.16 -0.71 -16.67
N VAL A 91 -7.99 -0.19 -16.35
CA VAL A 91 -7.33 -0.52 -15.09
C VAL A 91 -7.90 0.37 -14.00
N VAL A 92 -8.23 -0.23 -12.86
CA VAL A 92 -8.80 0.43 -11.71
C VAL A 92 -7.90 0.18 -10.51
N LEU A 93 -7.57 1.27 -9.81
CA LEU A 93 -6.98 1.25 -8.47
C LEU A 93 -8.05 1.71 -7.51
N THR A 94 -8.33 0.90 -6.49
CA THR A 94 -9.18 1.29 -5.37
C THR A 94 -8.53 0.93 -4.05
N ALA A 95 -8.62 1.81 -3.06
CA ALA A 95 -8.14 1.51 -1.72
C ALA A 95 -8.94 2.30 -0.69
N THR A 96 -9.26 1.71 0.45
CA THR A 96 -10.00 2.40 1.52
C THR A 96 -9.27 2.20 2.85
N ALA A 97 -8.82 3.29 3.45
CA ALA A 97 -8.18 3.33 4.76
C ALA A 97 -9.19 3.89 5.74
N ALA A 98 -9.65 3.07 6.67
CA ALA A 98 -10.32 3.56 7.86
C ALA A 98 -9.31 3.54 9.01
N ASN A 99 -9.09 4.70 9.64
CA ASN A 99 -8.48 4.78 10.97
C ASN A 99 -9.53 5.35 11.95
N THR A 100 -9.20 5.43 13.24
CA THR A 100 -10.13 5.91 14.28
C THR A 100 -10.53 7.39 14.13
N VAL A 101 -9.89 8.13 13.23
CA VAL A 101 -10.00 9.59 13.05
C VAL A 101 -10.54 9.96 11.67
N SER A 102 -10.35 9.10 10.65
CA SER A 102 -10.79 9.34 9.29
C SER A 102 -10.90 8.08 8.44
N THR A 103 -11.89 8.06 7.54
CA THR A 103 -11.94 7.16 6.38
C THR A 103 -11.49 7.89 5.12
N THR A 104 -10.38 7.44 4.53
CA THR A 104 -9.88 7.90 3.23
C THR A 104 -10.08 6.83 2.16
N THR A 105 -10.77 7.19 1.08
CA THR A 105 -10.94 6.36 -0.11
C THR A 105 -10.10 6.91 -1.25
N PHE A 106 -9.33 6.03 -1.89
CA PHE A 106 -8.60 6.26 -3.13
C PHE A 106 -9.32 5.54 -4.26
N PHE A 107 -9.55 6.24 -5.35
CA PHE A 107 -10.08 5.68 -6.58
C PHE A 107 -9.36 6.31 -7.76
N ALA A 108 -8.84 5.50 -8.68
CA ALA A 108 -8.30 5.97 -9.95
C ALA A 108 -8.56 4.95 -11.05
N ILE A 109 -8.84 5.45 -12.26
CA ILE A 109 -9.14 4.64 -13.43
C ILE A 109 -8.36 5.16 -14.63
N GLY A 110 -7.96 4.25 -15.53
CA GLY A 110 -7.27 4.60 -16.77
C GLY A 110 -7.44 3.52 -17.83
N ASP A 111 -7.18 3.87 -19.08
CA ASP A 111 -7.27 2.96 -20.21
C ASP A 111 -6.17 1.89 -20.17
N ALA A 112 -6.55 0.63 -20.36
CA ALA A 112 -5.64 -0.52 -20.37
C ALA A 112 -5.10 -0.81 -21.79
N ASP A 113 -4.76 0.24 -22.53
CA ASP A 113 -4.42 0.17 -23.96
C ASP A 113 -2.96 -0.25 -24.19
N GLU A 114 -2.10 -0.06 -23.20
CA GLU A 114 -0.68 -0.38 -23.32
C GLU A 114 -0.41 -1.85 -22.97
N ARG A 115 0.29 -2.53 -23.88
CA ARG A 115 0.76 -3.89 -23.70
C ARG A 115 2.18 -3.85 -23.15
N TYR A 116 2.34 -4.34 -21.93
CA TYR A 116 3.64 -4.52 -21.32
C TYR A 116 4.07 -5.96 -21.53
N ARG A 117 5.13 -6.13 -22.32
CA ARG A 117 5.81 -7.41 -22.49
C ARG A 117 6.60 -7.66 -21.23
N VAL A 118 6.29 -8.76 -20.57
CA VAL A 118 7.02 -9.17 -19.39
C VAL A 118 7.70 -10.49 -19.68
N GLU A 119 9.01 -10.42 -19.70
CA GLU A 119 9.89 -11.56 -19.94
C GLU A 119 10.24 -12.19 -18.60
N THR A 120 9.80 -13.42 -18.40
CA THR A 120 10.33 -14.27 -17.34
C THR A 120 11.28 -15.29 -17.95
N ARG A 121 12.10 -15.93 -17.11
CA ARG A 121 12.95 -17.04 -17.55
C ARG A 121 12.17 -18.23 -18.12
N ALA A 122 10.86 -18.31 -17.85
CA ALA A 122 10.01 -19.44 -18.22
C ALA A 122 9.02 -19.13 -19.36
N ALA A 123 8.64 -17.86 -19.53
CA ALA A 123 7.65 -17.44 -20.52
C ALA A 123 7.71 -15.93 -20.79
N GLU A 124 7.31 -15.55 -22.00
CA GLU A 124 6.93 -14.19 -22.35
C GLU A 124 5.41 -14.06 -22.19
N SER A 125 4.97 -13.07 -21.41
CA SER A 125 3.55 -12.74 -21.27
C SER A 125 3.31 -11.28 -21.62
N GLN A 126 2.14 -10.97 -22.18
CA GLN A 126 1.70 -9.59 -22.42
C GLN A 126 0.60 -9.26 -21.44
N VAL A 127 0.81 -8.22 -20.64
CA VAL A 127 -0.18 -7.73 -19.68
C VAL A 127 -0.66 -6.35 -20.11
N HIS A 128 -1.97 -6.14 -20.01
CA HIS A 128 -2.60 -4.85 -20.27
C HIS A 128 -2.54 -4.00 -19.00
N LEU A 129 -1.82 -2.89 -19.04
CA LEU A 129 -1.77 -1.92 -17.95
C LEU A 129 -2.11 -0.53 -18.44
N ALA A 130 -2.56 0.32 -17.52
CA ALA A 130 -2.73 1.74 -17.79
C ALA A 130 -1.43 2.47 -17.51
N ARG A 131 -0.96 3.27 -18.46
CA ARG A 131 0.17 4.19 -18.25
C ARG A 131 -0.13 5.24 -17.18
N LYS A 132 -1.40 5.65 -17.12
CA LYS A 132 -1.87 6.70 -16.24
C LYS A 132 -3.26 6.37 -15.74
N LEU A 133 -3.44 6.41 -14.43
CA LEU A 133 -4.73 6.33 -13.76
C LEU A 133 -5.05 7.72 -13.20
N GLN A 134 -6.31 8.12 -13.29
CA GLN A 134 -6.79 9.38 -12.73
C GLN A 134 -8.04 9.16 -11.90
N GLY A 135 -8.15 9.90 -10.80
CA GLY A 135 -9.34 9.93 -9.98
C GLY A 135 -9.15 10.80 -8.75
N TYR A 136 -9.56 10.31 -7.59
CA TYR A 136 -9.67 11.09 -6.37
C TYR A 136 -9.20 10.32 -5.14
N SER A 137 -8.65 11.07 -4.20
CA SER A 137 -8.56 10.71 -2.79
C SER A 137 -9.60 11.53 -2.06
N VAL A 138 -10.51 10.90 -1.33
CA VAL A 138 -11.55 11.58 -0.54
C VAL A 138 -11.45 11.12 0.89
N SER A 139 -11.38 12.07 1.82
CA SER A 139 -11.33 11.83 3.26
C SER A 139 -12.50 12.55 3.92
N ALA A 140 -13.28 11.85 4.73
CA ALA A 140 -14.38 12.45 5.48
C ALA A 140 -14.62 11.70 6.80
N ASP A 141 -14.67 12.43 7.91
CA ASP A 141 -15.06 11.92 9.23
C ASP A 141 -15.53 13.06 10.14
N SER A 142 -16.43 12.73 11.05
CA SER A 142 -17.04 13.63 12.02
C SER A 142 -16.26 13.78 13.32
N GLU A 143 -15.23 12.94 13.59
CA GLU A 143 -14.42 12.92 14.84
C GLU A 143 -15.23 12.91 16.17
N ARG A 144 -16.56 12.79 16.10
CA ARG A 144 -17.50 12.92 17.22
C ARG A 144 -17.41 11.78 18.23
N ASP A 145 -16.86 10.65 17.80
CA ASP A 145 -16.78 9.42 18.59
C ASP A 145 -15.43 9.27 19.33
N LEU A 146 -14.53 10.27 19.26
CA LEU A 146 -13.26 10.23 19.98
C LEU A 146 -13.44 10.62 21.46
N PRO A 147 -12.99 9.79 22.43
CA PRO A 147 -13.21 10.00 23.87
C PRO A 147 -12.47 11.20 24.48
N PHE A 148 -11.75 11.99 23.67
CA PHE A 148 -11.01 13.18 24.06
C PHE A 148 -11.53 14.48 23.41
N SER A 149 -12.82 14.54 23.06
CA SER A 149 -13.48 15.80 22.68
C SER A 149 -13.64 16.75 23.89
N SER A 150 -12.53 17.06 24.56
CA SER A 150 -12.48 17.97 25.69
C SER A 150 -12.46 19.42 25.18
N GLY A 151 -13.64 20.01 25.05
CA GLY A 151 -13.85 21.44 25.34
C GLY A 151 -13.67 22.47 24.22
N SER A 152 -13.37 22.11 22.98
CA SER A 152 -13.42 23.05 21.84
C SER A 152 -14.68 22.84 21.00
N THR A 153 -15.43 23.91 20.76
CA THR A 153 -16.73 23.90 20.05
C THR A 153 -16.62 24.03 18.53
N LEU A 154 -15.42 24.14 17.95
CA LEU A 154 -15.27 24.74 16.60
C LEU A 154 -14.61 23.88 15.51
N ASP A 155 -13.93 22.77 15.83
CA ASP A 155 -13.29 21.91 14.81
C ASP A 155 -13.47 20.43 15.19
N LEU A 156 -14.57 19.82 14.73
CA LEU A 156 -14.92 18.42 14.99
C LEU A 156 -15.16 17.69 13.66
N GLY A 157 -14.13 17.59 12.83
CA GLY A 157 -14.21 16.83 11.60
C GLY A 157 -13.08 17.11 10.63
N VAL A 158 -12.79 16.09 9.83
CA VAL A 158 -11.86 16.15 8.70
C VAL A 158 -12.66 15.89 7.44
N ALA A 159 -12.64 16.81 6.49
CA ALA A 159 -13.28 16.63 5.19
C ALA A 159 -12.43 17.28 4.09
N GLY A 160 -12.16 16.54 3.02
CA GLY A 160 -11.47 17.10 1.87
C GLY A 160 -11.21 16.08 0.78
N ALA A 161 -10.80 16.59 -0.37
CA ALA A 161 -10.47 15.78 -1.53
C ALA A 161 -9.17 16.24 -2.18
N ALA A 162 -8.53 15.31 -2.88
CA ALA A 162 -7.42 15.59 -3.78
C ALA A 162 -7.61 14.82 -5.08
N HIS A 163 -7.24 15.44 -6.21
CA HIS A 163 -7.05 14.72 -7.45
C HIS A 163 -5.87 13.75 -7.29
N LEU A 164 -6.13 12.47 -7.54
CA LEU A 164 -5.13 11.42 -7.56
C LEU A 164 -4.73 11.16 -9.01
N THR A 165 -3.43 11.24 -9.27
CA THR A 165 -2.83 10.73 -10.51
C THR A 165 -1.85 9.62 -10.16
N ALA A 166 -2.03 8.44 -10.74
CA ALA A 166 -1.06 7.35 -10.66
C ALA A 166 -0.40 7.17 -12.02
N THR A 167 0.91 7.38 -12.11
CA THR A 167 1.67 7.23 -13.36
C THR A 167 2.52 5.96 -13.26
N PHE A 168 2.45 5.11 -14.28
CA PHE A 168 3.24 3.89 -14.34
C PHE A 168 4.74 4.23 -14.38
N ASP A 169 5.50 3.71 -13.41
CA ASP A 169 6.94 3.89 -13.33
C ASP A 169 7.63 2.71 -14.03
N GLU A 170 7.87 2.87 -15.33
CA GLU A 170 8.49 1.85 -16.18
C GLU A 170 9.88 1.43 -15.66
N GLY A 171 10.67 2.40 -15.18
CA GLY A 171 12.04 2.17 -14.72
C GLY A 171 12.07 1.31 -13.47
N ARG A 172 11.27 1.69 -12.47
CA ARG A 172 11.15 0.92 -11.22
C ARG A 172 10.51 -0.44 -11.47
N THR A 173 9.40 -0.48 -12.20
CA THR A 173 8.74 -1.74 -12.57
C THR A 173 9.70 -2.73 -13.25
N SER A 174 10.50 -2.25 -14.20
CA SER A 174 11.48 -3.09 -14.90
C SER A 174 12.62 -3.56 -13.98
N ALA A 175 13.06 -2.73 -13.02
CA ALA A 175 14.05 -3.13 -12.02
C ALA A 175 13.49 -4.20 -11.08
N THR A 176 12.32 -3.95 -10.51
CA THR A 176 11.59 -4.86 -9.62
C THR A 176 11.39 -6.24 -10.26
N ASN A 177 10.89 -6.28 -11.50
CA ASN A 177 10.63 -7.54 -12.20
C ASN A 177 11.91 -8.28 -12.60
N ARG A 178 12.95 -7.56 -13.02
CA ARG A 178 14.26 -8.16 -13.35
C ARG A 178 14.91 -8.81 -12.14
N GLU A 179 14.75 -8.20 -10.97
CA GLU A 179 15.27 -8.73 -9.71
C GLU A 179 14.30 -9.73 -9.05
N SER A 180 13.14 -9.98 -9.67
CA SER A 180 12.10 -10.88 -9.18
C SER A 180 11.69 -10.55 -7.74
N ARG A 181 11.53 -9.26 -7.44
CA ARG A 181 11.14 -8.82 -6.09
C ARG A 181 9.68 -9.12 -5.82
N THR A 182 9.38 -9.46 -4.57
CA THR A 182 8.00 -9.51 -4.06
C THR A 182 7.50 -8.10 -3.74
N VAL A 183 6.18 -7.93 -3.53
CA VAL A 183 5.60 -6.63 -3.14
C VAL A 183 6.30 -6.08 -1.90
N ALA A 184 6.45 -6.90 -0.85
CA ALA A 184 7.12 -6.50 0.39
C ALA A 184 8.60 -6.11 0.16
N ALA A 185 9.31 -6.83 -0.71
CA ALA A 185 10.69 -6.51 -1.04
C ALA A 185 10.80 -5.17 -1.81
N GLU A 186 9.89 -4.89 -2.74
CA GLU A 186 9.86 -3.61 -3.45
C GLU A 186 9.46 -2.46 -2.53
N ILE A 187 8.54 -2.68 -1.60
CA ILE A 187 8.20 -1.68 -0.57
C ILE A 187 9.44 -1.35 0.27
N THR A 188 10.20 -2.36 0.71
CA THR A 188 11.46 -2.16 1.45
C THR A 188 12.49 -1.35 0.64
N GLU A 189 12.59 -1.60 -0.66
CA GLU A 189 13.45 -0.84 -1.57
C GLU A 189 12.99 0.62 -1.70
N ILE A 190 11.69 0.86 -1.84
CA ILE A 190 11.11 2.22 -1.88
C ILE A 190 11.40 2.95 -0.57
N GLU A 191 11.21 2.31 0.58
CA GLU A 191 11.53 2.91 1.88
C GLU A 191 13.00 3.29 1.99
N THR A 192 13.90 2.41 1.54
CA THR A 192 15.35 2.68 1.52
C THR A 192 15.66 3.90 0.66
N PHE A 193 15.12 3.93 -0.57
CA PHE A 193 15.23 5.07 -1.49
C PHE A 193 14.70 6.39 -0.92
N LEU A 194 13.65 6.33 -0.08
CA LEU A 194 13.07 7.50 0.58
C LEU A 194 13.92 7.96 1.77
N ARG A 195 14.42 7.03 2.59
CA ARG A 195 15.33 7.34 3.71
C ARG A 195 16.61 8.01 3.22
N GLU A 196 17.17 7.55 2.11
CA GLU A 196 18.32 8.20 1.45
C GLU A 196 18.04 9.64 1.00
N ARG A 197 16.76 10.00 0.77
CA ARG A 197 16.31 11.36 0.43
C ARG A 197 15.91 12.21 1.65
N GLY A 198 16.17 11.69 2.85
CA GLY A 198 15.87 12.35 4.12
C GLY A 198 14.41 12.24 4.55
N PHE A 199 13.65 11.29 4.01
CA PHE A 199 12.34 10.94 4.58
C PHE A 199 12.53 10.08 5.83
N VAL A 200 11.69 10.29 6.83
CA VAL A 200 11.61 9.44 8.02
C VAL A 200 10.28 8.67 8.04
N ASP A 201 10.27 7.53 8.71
CA ASP A 201 9.05 6.76 8.89
C ASP A 201 8.05 7.53 9.77
N GLY A 202 6.86 7.79 9.23
CA GLY A 202 5.77 8.47 9.91
C GLY A 202 5.04 7.62 10.95
N LEU A 203 5.22 6.29 10.91
CA LEU A 203 4.64 5.33 11.86
C LEU A 203 5.61 4.92 12.97
N ALA A 204 6.93 5.10 12.80
CA ALA A 204 7.92 4.68 13.79
C ALA A 204 7.79 5.36 15.18
N GLY A 205 7.01 6.45 15.29
CA GLY A 205 6.72 7.15 16.56
C GLY A 205 5.50 6.65 17.34
N THR A 206 4.63 5.80 16.76
CA THR A 206 3.42 5.30 17.44
C THR A 206 3.64 3.98 18.17
N ALA A 207 4.80 3.36 18.02
CA ALA A 207 5.19 2.12 18.72
C ALA A 207 5.95 2.39 20.03
N SER A 208 5.36 3.13 20.98
CA SER A 208 5.84 3.13 22.38
C SER A 208 4.82 3.72 23.36
N ALA A 209 3.82 2.91 23.76
CA ALA A 209 3.15 3.02 25.06
C ALA A 209 2.21 1.81 25.26
N GLY A 210 2.74 0.67 25.66
CA GLY A 210 1.90 -0.51 25.89
C GLY A 210 2.67 -1.73 26.36
N GLY A 211 3.30 -1.63 27.53
CA GLY A 211 4.05 -2.75 28.11
C GLY A 211 4.50 -2.52 29.54
N GLY A 212 3.64 -1.95 30.38
CA GLY A 212 3.87 -1.83 31.83
C GLY A 212 2.97 -2.80 32.58
N THR A 213 3.40 -4.06 32.66
CA THR A 213 2.75 -5.12 33.43
C THR A 213 2.69 -4.77 34.92
N THR A 214 1.50 -4.95 35.49
CA THR A 214 1.12 -5.09 36.90
C THR A 214 2.25 -5.49 37.87
N GLY A 215 2.46 -4.66 38.90
CA GLY A 215 3.12 -5.04 40.15
C GLY A 215 2.17 -4.80 41.32
N GLY A 216 1.53 -5.87 41.81
CA GLY A 216 0.71 -5.84 43.02
C GLY A 216 1.57 -5.57 44.25
N GLY A 217 1.21 -4.55 45.01
CA GLY A 217 1.79 -4.23 46.31
C GLY A 217 0.69 -4.06 47.34
N THR A 218 0.46 -5.10 48.12
CA THR A 218 -0.41 -5.14 49.30
C THR A 218 0.05 -4.11 50.33
N THR A 219 -0.80 -3.16 50.72
CA THR A 219 -0.61 -2.36 51.93
C THR A 219 -1.74 -2.61 52.93
N THR A 220 -1.33 -3.15 54.07
CA THR A 220 -2.08 -3.43 55.30
C THR A 220 -2.75 -2.17 55.87
N PRO A 221 -3.98 -2.25 56.41
CA PRO A 221 -4.58 -1.14 57.15
C PRO A 221 -4.06 -1.12 58.59
N SER A 222 -3.45 -0.01 59.00
CA SER A 222 -3.26 0.31 60.42
C SER A 222 -4.39 1.21 60.92
N ARG A 223 -4.92 0.84 62.08
CA ARG A 223 -5.98 1.51 62.85
C ARG A 223 -5.76 3.01 63.06
#